data_AF-A0A3B8J6H3-F1
#
_entry.id   AF-A0A3B8J6H3-F1
#
_cell.length_a   1.000
_cell.length_b   1.000
_cell.length_c   1.000
_cell.angle_alpha   90.00
_cell.angle_beta   90.00
_cell.angle_gamma   90.00
#
_symmetry.space_group_name_H-M   'P 1'
#
loop_
_entity.id
_entity.type
_entity.pdbx_description
1 polymer ?
#
loop_
_entity_poly.entity_id
_entity_poly.type
_entity_poly.pdbx_seq_one_letter_code
_entity_poly.pdbx_strand_id
1 'polypeptide(L)'
;GAEKFFNIKCRYAGLTPSAVVLVATVRALKYNGGVSRTDISHENLPALEKGIANLEKHIENIRKFGVPVLVALNRFGTDTDAEIEFVADYCGNLGVDVGISKAFEKGGEGGIELAQKLCRLIENTPSNFKFLYDVNLPIKQKIEIINREIYGGRQVIYTDAAEKAIKRIEAINMDKLPICMAKTQYSLSDNPALLGRPTDFDLTVRDVRVSAGAGFVVALTGEIMTMPGLPKEPAANRIDIDPDGTITGLF
;
A
#
# COMPACT_ATOMS: atom_id res chain seq x y z
N GLY A 1 3.66 -0.29 -1.69
CA GLY A 1 4.75 -0.39 -0.68
C GLY A 1 5.22 -1.82 -0.54
N ALA A 2 4.45 -2.64 0.19
CA ALA A 2 4.79 -4.03 0.50
C ALA A 2 5.22 -4.87 -0.71
N GLU A 3 4.47 -4.84 -1.82
CA GLU A 3 4.81 -5.57 -3.05
C GLU A 3 6.25 -5.26 -3.54
N LYS A 4 6.62 -3.98 -3.62
CA LYS A 4 7.98 -3.54 -3.99
C LYS A 4 9.02 -3.92 -2.94
N PHE A 5 8.68 -3.81 -1.66
CA PHE A 5 9.56 -4.24 -0.58
C PHE A 5 9.90 -5.74 -0.72
N PHE A 6 8.91 -6.59 -0.98
CA PHE A 6 9.10 -8.02 -1.18
C PHE A 6 9.80 -8.35 -2.49
N ASN A 7 9.33 -7.84 -3.63
CA ASN A 7 9.84 -8.26 -4.94
C ASN A 7 11.16 -7.59 -5.35
N ILE A 8 11.51 -6.45 -4.75
CA ILE A 8 12.74 -5.69 -5.05
C ILE A 8 13.70 -5.70 -3.86
N LYS A 9 13.32 -5.11 -2.72
CA LYS A 9 14.25 -4.95 -1.59
C LYS A 9 14.66 -6.28 -0.98
N CYS A 10 13.71 -7.14 -0.61
CA CYS A 10 14.00 -8.46 -0.05
C CYS A 10 14.81 -9.32 -1.02
N ARG A 11 14.51 -9.23 -2.32
CA ARG A 11 15.26 -9.93 -3.36
C ARG A 11 16.74 -9.53 -3.40
N TYR A 12 17.03 -8.24 -3.38
CA TYR A 12 18.42 -7.75 -3.43
C TYR A 12 19.17 -7.88 -2.11
N ALA A 13 18.47 -7.72 -0.98
CA ALA A 13 19.09 -7.77 0.33
C ALA A 13 19.09 -9.17 0.97
N GLY A 14 18.51 -10.19 0.30
CA GLY A 14 18.38 -11.55 0.87
C GLY A 14 17.52 -11.61 2.13
N LEU A 15 16.56 -10.70 2.28
CA LEU A 15 15.72 -10.60 3.49
C LEU A 15 14.48 -11.48 3.38
N THR A 16 14.17 -12.19 4.46
CA THR A 16 12.95 -13.01 4.61
C THR A 16 12.09 -12.45 5.76
N PRO A 17 11.02 -11.69 5.48
CA PRO A 17 10.21 -11.05 6.52
C PRO A 17 9.47 -12.08 7.40
N SER A 18 9.54 -11.95 8.72
CA SER A 18 8.85 -12.87 9.64
C SER A 18 7.36 -12.59 9.82
N ALA A 19 6.94 -11.33 9.67
CA ALA A 19 5.55 -10.91 9.79
C ALA A 19 5.33 -9.54 9.11
N VAL A 20 4.07 -9.18 8.87
CA VAL A 20 3.63 -7.88 8.36
C VAL A 20 2.60 -7.28 9.32
N VAL A 21 2.80 -6.02 9.69
CA VAL A 21 1.77 -5.20 10.32
C VAL A 21 1.07 -4.37 9.25
N LEU A 22 -0.22 -4.59 9.05
CA LEU A 22 -1.06 -3.86 8.10
C LEU A 22 -1.88 -2.81 8.86
N VAL A 23 -1.49 -1.55 8.73
CA VAL A 23 -2.14 -0.43 9.44
C VAL A 23 -3.44 -0.03 8.74
N ALA A 24 -4.51 0.16 9.51
CA ALA A 24 -5.80 0.66 9.06
C ALA A 24 -6.41 1.63 10.09
N THR A 25 -7.41 2.39 9.66
CA THR A 25 -8.26 3.23 10.53
C THR A 25 -9.71 3.07 10.11
N VAL A 26 -10.64 3.11 11.06
CA VAL A 26 -12.09 3.06 10.80
C VAL A 26 -12.50 4.13 9.79
N ARG A 27 -11.97 5.35 9.98
CA ARG A 27 -12.16 6.48 9.07
C ARG A 27 -11.75 6.14 7.62
N ALA A 28 -10.53 5.62 7.41
CA ALA A 28 -10.06 5.29 6.06
C ALA A 28 -10.90 4.18 5.41
N LEU A 29 -11.40 3.22 6.19
CA LEU A 29 -12.30 2.18 5.69
C LEU A 29 -13.65 2.80 5.31
N LYS A 30 -14.26 3.66 6.12
CA LYS A 30 -15.48 4.42 5.74
C LYS A 30 -15.30 5.24 4.47
N TYR A 31 -14.14 5.90 4.30
CA TYR A 31 -13.80 6.60 3.05
C TYR A 31 -13.83 5.66 1.85
N ASN A 32 -13.25 4.46 1.99
CA ASN A 32 -13.30 3.43 0.96
C ASN A 32 -14.72 2.89 0.71
N GLY A 33 -15.61 3.01 1.69
CA GLY A 33 -17.05 2.75 1.54
C GLY A 33 -17.82 3.85 0.79
N GLY A 34 -17.20 5.01 0.56
CA GLY A 34 -17.80 6.15 -0.14
C GLY A 34 -18.17 7.34 0.75
N VAL A 35 -17.80 7.33 2.04
CA VAL A 35 -18.03 8.50 2.92
C VAL A 35 -17.08 9.63 2.54
N SER A 36 -17.60 10.84 2.45
CA SER A 36 -16.82 12.04 2.16
C SER A 36 -15.81 12.32 3.29
N ARG A 37 -14.77 13.10 3.00
CA ARG A 37 -13.79 13.49 4.04
C ARG A 37 -14.40 14.36 5.14
N THR A 38 -15.47 15.10 4.85
CA THR A 38 -16.14 15.99 5.80
C THR A 38 -17.01 15.23 6.78
N ASP A 39 -17.57 14.09 6.37
CA ASP A 39 -18.54 13.34 7.17
C ASP A 39 -17.93 12.12 7.89
N ILE A 40 -16.64 11.86 7.66
CA ILE A 40 -15.91 10.66 8.07
C ILE A 40 -15.81 10.44 9.59
N SER A 41 -16.07 11.48 10.38
CA SER A 41 -16.04 11.47 11.85
C SER A 41 -17.31 10.88 12.46
N HIS A 42 -18.41 10.79 11.72
CA HIS A 42 -19.64 10.19 12.23
C HIS A 42 -19.61 8.67 12.07
N GLU A 43 -20.24 7.95 12.99
CA GLU A 43 -20.41 6.50 12.89
C GLU A 43 -21.15 6.13 11.59
N ASN A 44 -20.64 5.13 10.87
CA ASN A 44 -21.32 4.61 9.67
C ASN A 44 -20.91 3.15 9.38
N LEU A 45 -21.56 2.21 10.07
CA LEU A 45 -21.34 0.77 9.89
C LEU A 45 -21.58 0.30 8.43
N PRO A 46 -22.65 0.71 7.71
CA PRO A 46 -22.84 0.28 6.32
C PRO A 46 -21.69 0.70 5.39
N ALA A 47 -21.15 1.91 5.55
CA ALA A 47 -19.99 2.35 4.78
C ALA A 47 -18.72 1.60 5.19
N LEU A 48 -18.54 1.33 6.48
CA LEU A 48 -17.43 0.55 6.99
C LEU A 48 -17.45 -0.88 6.41
N GLU A 49 -18.61 -1.52 6.40
CA GLU A 49 -18.83 -2.85 5.81
C GLU A 49 -18.50 -2.87 4.31
N LYS A 50 -18.88 -1.84 3.56
CA LYS A 50 -18.51 -1.74 2.14
C LYS A 50 -17.00 -1.50 1.95
N GLY A 51 -16.41 -0.64 2.78
CA GLY A 51 -15.02 -0.22 2.65
C GLY A 51 -13.98 -1.22 3.13
N ILE A 52 -14.37 -2.15 4.02
CA ILE A 52 -13.48 -3.17 4.58
C ILE A 52 -12.91 -4.12 3.51
N ALA A 53 -13.58 -4.24 2.36
CA ALA A 53 -13.10 -4.99 1.20
C ALA A 53 -11.70 -4.52 0.72
N ASN A 54 -11.33 -3.25 0.94
CA ASN A 54 -9.97 -2.77 0.67
C ASN A 54 -8.94 -3.42 1.61
N LEU A 55 -9.26 -3.51 2.91
CA LEU A 55 -8.41 -4.16 3.91
C LEU A 55 -8.28 -5.66 3.62
N GLU A 56 -9.41 -6.32 3.33
CA GLU A 56 -9.45 -7.72 2.92
C GLU A 56 -8.50 -8.00 1.75
N LYS A 57 -8.57 -7.20 0.67
CA LYS A 57 -7.71 -7.38 -0.48
C LYS A 57 -6.23 -7.22 -0.13
N HIS A 58 -5.88 -6.30 0.78
CA HIS A 58 -4.50 -6.16 1.24
C HIS A 58 -4.02 -7.34 2.10
N ILE A 59 -4.89 -7.91 2.94
CA ILE A 59 -4.62 -9.14 3.69
C ILE A 59 -4.35 -10.31 2.72
N GLU A 60 -5.23 -10.52 1.73
CA GLU A 60 -5.06 -11.54 0.70
C GLU A 60 -3.71 -11.37 -0.03
N ASN A 61 -3.37 -10.13 -0.39
CA ASN A 61 -2.14 -9.81 -1.10
C ASN A 61 -0.89 -10.17 -0.29
N ILE A 62 -0.87 -9.89 1.02
CA ILE A 62 0.24 -10.27 1.90
C ILE A 62 0.37 -11.80 1.98
N ARG A 63 -0.76 -12.50 2.11
CA ARG A 63 -0.78 -13.98 2.15
C ARG A 63 -0.21 -14.62 0.89
N LYS A 64 -0.33 -13.99 -0.28
CA LYS A 64 0.31 -14.48 -1.52
C LYS A 64 1.83 -14.57 -1.41
N PHE A 65 2.46 -13.73 -0.58
CA PHE A 65 3.89 -13.79 -0.29
C PHE A 65 4.25 -14.81 0.80
N GLY A 66 3.28 -15.48 1.43
CA GLY A 66 3.53 -16.46 2.49
C GLY A 66 4.01 -15.85 3.81
N VAL A 67 3.68 -14.59 4.09
CA VAL A 67 4.07 -13.89 5.32
C VAL A 67 2.88 -13.77 6.27
N PRO A 68 3.02 -14.09 7.57
CA PRO A 68 2.01 -13.83 8.59
C PRO A 68 1.62 -12.35 8.63
N VAL A 69 0.33 -12.07 8.81
CA VAL A 69 -0.21 -10.70 8.82
C VAL A 69 -0.94 -10.43 10.13
N LEU A 70 -0.70 -9.25 10.70
CA LEU A 70 -1.41 -8.66 11.83
C LEU A 70 -2.00 -7.34 11.39
N VAL A 71 -3.27 -7.08 11.67
CA VAL A 71 -3.85 -5.75 11.41
C VAL A 71 -3.61 -4.85 12.62
N ALA A 72 -3.09 -3.66 12.38
CA ALA A 72 -3.00 -2.60 13.38
C ALA A 72 -4.12 -1.59 13.15
N LEU A 73 -5.14 -1.58 14.00
CA LEU A 73 -6.21 -0.59 13.94
C LEU A 73 -5.85 0.61 14.80
N ASN A 74 -5.44 1.71 14.16
CA ASN A 74 -5.16 2.95 14.86
C ASN A 74 -6.47 3.61 15.27
N ARG A 75 -6.70 3.74 16.59
CA ARG A 75 -7.92 4.33 17.15
C ARG A 75 -7.84 5.86 17.15
N PHE A 76 -8.92 6.49 16.69
CA PHE A 76 -9.16 7.94 16.81
C PHE A 76 -10.26 8.21 17.83
N GLY A 77 -10.28 9.43 18.40
CA GLY A 77 -11.30 9.83 19.39
C GLY A 77 -12.75 9.82 18.88
N THR A 78 -12.95 9.83 17.56
CA THR A 78 -14.29 9.74 16.93
C THR A 78 -14.72 8.31 16.59
N ASP A 79 -13.84 7.32 16.74
CA ASP A 79 -14.15 5.94 16.40
C ASP A 79 -15.00 5.34 17.53
N THR A 80 -16.13 4.72 17.18
CA THR A 80 -17.01 4.06 18.16
C THR A 80 -16.54 2.64 18.44
N ASP A 81 -16.90 2.10 19.61
CA ASP A 81 -16.53 0.72 19.94
C ASP A 81 -17.21 -0.29 18.98
N ALA A 82 -18.43 0.00 18.51
CA ALA A 82 -19.14 -0.82 17.52
C ALA A 82 -18.38 -0.89 16.17
N GLU A 83 -17.81 0.22 15.70
CA GLU A 83 -16.99 0.22 14.47
C GLU A 83 -15.68 -0.55 14.64
N ILE A 84 -15.07 -0.48 15.83
CA ILE A 84 -13.84 -1.20 16.16
C ILE A 84 -14.11 -2.71 16.24
N GLU A 85 -15.17 -3.12 16.93
CA GLU A 85 -15.61 -4.51 17.05
C GLU A 85 -15.93 -5.10 15.68
N PHE A 86 -16.64 -4.36 14.82
CA PHE A 86 -16.92 -4.80 13.45
C PHE A 86 -15.63 -5.14 12.68
N VAL A 87 -14.60 -4.29 12.74
CA VAL A 87 -13.32 -4.55 12.06
C VAL A 87 -12.60 -5.75 12.67
N ALA A 88 -12.60 -5.87 14.00
CA ALA A 88 -11.98 -6.97 14.71
C ALA A 88 -12.63 -8.32 14.34
N ASP A 89 -13.95 -8.40 14.37
CA ASP A 89 -14.72 -9.60 14.03
C ASP A 89 -14.53 -9.99 12.56
N TYR A 90 -14.58 -9.01 11.65
CA TYR A 90 -14.36 -9.27 10.23
C TYR A 90 -12.96 -9.82 9.96
N CYS A 91 -11.92 -9.24 10.56
CA CYS A 91 -10.56 -9.78 10.45
C CYS A 91 -10.42 -11.16 11.11
N GLY A 92 -11.08 -11.38 12.25
CA GLY A 92 -11.13 -12.68 12.93
C GLY A 92 -11.73 -13.78 12.06
N ASN A 93 -12.80 -13.49 11.32
CA ASN A 93 -13.41 -14.40 10.35
C ASN A 93 -12.47 -14.74 9.19
N LEU A 94 -11.54 -13.85 8.84
CA LEU A 94 -10.47 -14.12 7.88
C LEU A 94 -9.29 -14.89 8.48
N GLY A 95 -9.29 -15.16 9.79
CA GLY A 95 -8.16 -15.75 10.52
C GLY A 95 -6.98 -14.79 10.65
N VAL A 96 -7.24 -13.49 10.88
CA VAL A 96 -6.23 -12.46 11.09
C VAL A 96 -6.50 -11.72 12.39
N ASP A 97 -5.51 -11.69 13.27
CA ASP A 97 -5.59 -10.91 14.50
C ASP A 97 -5.56 -9.41 14.23
N VAL A 98 -6.26 -8.66 15.09
CA VAL A 98 -6.25 -7.19 15.11
C VAL A 98 -5.68 -6.70 16.43
N GLY A 99 -4.64 -5.87 16.39
CA GLY A 99 -4.16 -5.11 17.54
C GLY A 99 -4.64 -3.66 17.47
N ILE A 100 -5.33 -3.20 18.52
CA ILE A 100 -5.73 -1.80 18.61
C ILE A 100 -4.52 -0.96 19.04
N SER A 101 -4.24 0.11 18.32
CA SER A 101 -3.11 1.01 18.59
C SER A 101 -3.61 2.37 19.02
N LYS A 102 -3.14 2.83 20.19
CA LYS A 102 -3.33 4.19 20.74
C LYS A 102 -2.00 4.95 20.82
N ALA A 103 -1.00 4.54 20.03
CA ALA A 103 0.37 5.04 20.15
C ALA A 103 0.51 6.54 19.86
N PHE A 104 -0.40 7.12 19.08
CA PHE A 104 -0.43 8.56 18.84
C PHE A 104 -0.71 9.36 20.14
N GLU A 105 -1.64 8.89 20.96
CA GLU A 105 -2.04 9.57 22.20
C GLU A 105 -1.17 9.17 23.39
N LYS A 106 -0.73 7.91 23.44
CA LYS A 106 -0.08 7.30 24.62
C LYS A 106 1.37 6.89 24.40
N GLY A 107 1.97 7.27 23.27
CA GLY A 107 3.33 6.85 22.92
C GLY A 107 3.48 5.32 22.91
N GLY A 108 4.62 4.82 23.40
CA GLY A 108 4.92 3.38 23.40
C GLY A 108 3.90 2.53 24.18
N GLU A 109 3.32 3.06 25.26
CA GLU A 109 2.32 2.35 26.07
C GLU A 109 1.07 2.00 25.25
N GLY A 110 0.67 2.90 24.33
CA GLY A 110 -0.46 2.68 23.43
C GLY A 110 -0.22 1.61 22.36
N GLY A 111 1.00 1.08 22.24
CA GLY A 111 1.38 0.04 21.27
C GLY A 111 1.69 -1.32 21.89
N ILE A 112 1.64 -1.47 23.22
CA ILE A 112 2.03 -2.71 23.92
C ILE A 112 1.20 -3.91 23.45
N GLU A 113 -0.12 -3.76 23.33
CA GLU A 113 -1.00 -4.84 22.88
C GLU A 113 -0.65 -5.32 21.46
N LEU A 114 -0.44 -4.37 20.54
CA LEU A 114 -0.03 -4.65 19.17
C LEU A 114 1.32 -5.38 19.13
N ALA A 115 2.29 -4.92 19.91
CA ALA A 115 3.61 -5.54 20.00
C ALA A 115 3.54 -6.97 20.53
N GLN A 116 2.77 -7.21 21.59
CA GLN A 116 2.57 -8.56 22.14
C GLN A 116 1.88 -9.50 21.16
N LYS A 117 0.86 -9.03 20.43
CA LYS A 117 0.20 -9.79 19.36
C LYS A 117 1.18 -10.11 18.23
N LEU A 118 2.03 -9.17 17.85
CA LEU A 118 3.07 -9.38 16.83
C LEU A 118 4.10 -10.43 17.27
N CYS A 119 4.60 -10.37 18.51
CA CYS A 119 5.52 -11.38 19.04
C CYS A 119 4.88 -12.77 18.99
N ARG A 120 3.65 -12.91 19.49
CA ARG A 120 2.91 -14.18 19.45
C ARG A 120 2.69 -14.69 18.03
N LEU A 121 2.40 -13.81 17.07
CA LEU A 121 2.22 -14.19 15.67
C LEU A 121 3.52 -14.77 15.09
N ILE A 122 4.66 -14.12 15.35
CA ILE A 122 5.97 -14.55 14.89
C ILE A 122 6.37 -15.90 15.52
N GLU A 123 6.10 -16.08 16.81
CA GLU A 123 6.44 -17.32 17.54
C GLU A 123 5.62 -18.52 17.05
N ASN A 124 4.32 -18.32 16.76
CA ASN A 124 3.41 -19.42 16.48
C ASN A 124 3.20 -19.69 14.98
N THR A 125 3.51 -18.73 14.11
CA THR A 125 3.28 -18.85 12.66
C THR A 125 4.56 -18.55 11.89
N PRO A 126 5.27 -19.56 11.36
CA PRO A 126 6.46 -19.32 10.56
C PRO A 126 6.12 -18.64 9.23
N SER A 127 7.01 -17.76 8.75
CA SER A 127 6.89 -17.23 7.39
C SER A 127 7.44 -18.22 6.36
N ASN A 128 6.63 -18.46 5.34
CA ASN A 128 6.99 -19.20 4.13
C ASN A 128 7.20 -18.21 2.98
N PHE A 129 8.03 -17.19 3.22
CA PHE A 129 8.21 -16.07 2.31
C PHE A 129 8.60 -16.53 0.89
N LYS A 130 7.88 -16.02 -0.11
CA LYS A 130 8.19 -16.24 -1.52
C LYS A 130 7.95 -14.97 -2.33
N PHE A 131 8.69 -14.81 -3.42
CA PHE A 131 8.42 -13.74 -4.38
C PHE A 131 7.16 -14.03 -5.20
N LEU A 132 6.54 -12.98 -5.70
CA LEU A 132 5.29 -13.09 -6.47
C LEU A 132 5.52 -13.68 -7.87
N TYR A 133 6.69 -13.43 -8.46
CA TYR A 133 7.06 -13.85 -9.81
C TYR A 133 8.56 -14.13 -9.92
N ASP A 134 8.93 -14.90 -10.93
CA ASP A 134 10.32 -15.07 -11.37
C ASP A 134 10.73 -13.86 -12.25
N VAL A 135 11.93 -13.33 -12.00
CA VAL A 135 12.49 -12.21 -12.77
C VAL A 135 12.83 -12.59 -14.20
N ASN A 136 13.03 -13.88 -14.48
CA ASN A 136 13.30 -14.40 -15.82
C ASN A 136 12.06 -14.41 -16.74
N LEU A 137 10.87 -14.14 -16.21
CA LEU A 137 9.67 -13.97 -17.03
C LEU A 137 9.77 -12.69 -17.88
N PRO A 138 9.15 -12.67 -19.07
CA PRO A 138 9.02 -11.45 -19.88
C PRO A 138 8.43 -10.28 -19.08
N ILE A 139 8.85 -9.05 -19.41
CA ILE A 139 8.42 -7.82 -18.70
C ILE A 139 6.89 -7.76 -18.58
N LYS A 140 6.17 -8.03 -19.68
CA LYS A 140 4.71 -8.00 -19.70
C LYS A 140 4.07 -9.01 -18.77
N GLN A 141 4.58 -10.23 -18.71
CA GLN A 141 4.06 -11.27 -17.83
C GLN A 141 4.25 -10.90 -16.36
N LYS A 142 5.38 -10.28 -16.00
CA LYS A 142 5.60 -9.77 -14.63
C LYS A 142 4.59 -8.69 -14.27
N ILE A 143 4.31 -7.75 -15.18
CA ILE A 143 3.31 -6.70 -14.98
C ILE A 143 1.90 -7.30 -14.86
N GLU A 144 1.55 -8.27 -15.70
CA GLU A 144 0.27 -8.97 -15.68
C GLU A 144 0.05 -9.74 -14.36
N ILE A 145 1.08 -10.43 -13.86
CA ILE A 145 1.04 -11.09 -12.55
C ILE A 145 0.77 -10.06 -11.45
N ILE A 146 1.47 -8.92 -11.44
CA ILE A 146 1.22 -7.88 -10.44
C ILE A 146 -0.23 -7.36 -10.55
N ASN A 147 -0.70 -7.08 -11.77
CA ASN A 147 -2.06 -6.58 -11.99
C ASN A 147 -3.13 -7.57 -11.51
N ARG A 148 -3.02 -8.84 -11.91
CA ARG A 148 -4.01 -9.87 -11.57
C ARG A 148 -3.97 -10.22 -10.09
N GLU A 149 -2.78 -10.50 -9.57
CA GLU A 149 -2.64 -11.04 -8.23
C GLU A 149 -2.81 -9.95 -7.16
N ILE A 150 -2.18 -8.79 -7.35
CA ILE A 150 -2.13 -7.72 -6.33
C ILE A 150 -3.25 -6.71 -6.52
N TYR A 151 -3.47 -6.24 -7.74
CA TYR A 151 -4.47 -5.19 -7.98
C TYR A 151 -5.88 -5.75 -8.21
N GLY A 152 -6.00 -6.97 -8.71
CA GLY A 152 -7.28 -7.57 -9.09
C GLY A 152 -7.82 -7.03 -10.43
N GLY A 153 -6.94 -6.48 -11.27
CA GLY A 153 -7.31 -6.00 -12.59
C GLY A 153 -7.51 -7.14 -13.60
N ARG A 154 -8.33 -6.89 -14.61
CA ARG A 154 -8.72 -7.87 -15.64
C ARG A 154 -7.62 -8.11 -16.66
N GLN A 155 -7.10 -7.04 -17.25
CA GLN A 155 -6.04 -7.08 -18.26
C GLN A 155 -5.12 -5.87 -18.16
N VAL A 156 -3.98 -5.94 -18.86
CA VAL A 156 -3.02 -4.85 -18.99
C VAL A 156 -2.98 -4.39 -20.44
N ILE A 157 -3.25 -3.11 -20.66
CA ILE A 157 -3.22 -2.46 -21.97
C ILE A 157 -1.92 -1.69 -22.09
N TYR A 158 -1.19 -1.88 -23.19
CA TYR A 158 0.06 -1.19 -23.45
C TYR A 158 -0.13 -0.17 -24.57
N THR A 159 0.39 1.03 -24.37
CA THR A 159 0.48 2.02 -25.46
C THR A 159 1.65 1.69 -26.39
N ASP A 160 1.63 2.23 -27.61
CA ASP A 160 2.74 2.08 -28.57
C ASP A 160 4.10 2.53 -28.01
N ALA A 161 4.10 3.55 -27.15
CA ALA A 161 5.31 4.03 -26.48
C ALA A 161 5.86 2.98 -25.51
N ALA A 162 5.00 2.40 -24.67
CA ALA A 162 5.36 1.31 -23.77
C ALA A 162 5.86 0.08 -24.54
N GLU A 163 5.19 -0.31 -25.62
CA GLU A 163 5.60 -1.42 -26.49
C GLU A 163 7.02 -1.23 -27.06
N LYS A 164 7.30 -0.03 -27.60
CA LYS A 164 8.63 0.30 -28.11
C LYS A 164 9.68 0.31 -27.00
N ALA A 165 9.34 0.81 -25.82
CA ALA A 165 10.26 0.86 -24.69
C ALA A 165 10.60 -0.54 -24.16
N ILE A 166 9.61 -1.43 -24.02
CA ILE A 166 9.82 -2.83 -23.62
C ILE A 166 10.79 -3.54 -24.58
N LYS A 167 10.55 -3.43 -25.89
CA LYS A 167 11.45 -4.03 -26.91
C LYS A 167 12.89 -3.51 -26.81
N ARG A 168 13.07 -2.22 -26.50
CA ARG A 168 14.40 -1.64 -26.30
C ARG A 168 15.10 -2.20 -25.06
N ILE A 169 14.36 -2.35 -23.96
CA ILE A 169 14.89 -2.90 -22.70
C ILE A 169 15.30 -4.37 -22.87
N GLU A 170 14.50 -5.15 -23.60
CA GLU A 170 14.82 -6.54 -23.97
C GLU A 170 16.07 -6.61 -24.87
N ALA A 171 16.19 -5.72 -25.86
CA ALA A 171 17.35 -5.68 -26.75
C ALA A 171 18.69 -5.37 -26.04
N ILE A 172 18.65 -4.70 -24.89
CA ILE A 172 19.83 -4.41 -24.05
C ILE A 172 20.00 -5.40 -22.89
N ASN A 173 19.25 -6.52 -22.88
CA ASN A 173 19.30 -7.57 -21.86
C ASN A 173 19.02 -7.08 -20.43
N MET A 174 18.19 -6.04 -20.28
CA MET A 174 17.76 -5.51 -18.98
C MET A 174 16.32 -5.92 -18.62
N ASP A 175 15.80 -6.93 -19.32
CA ASP A 175 14.47 -7.49 -19.13
C ASP A 175 14.35 -8.36 -17.89
N LYS A 176 15.45 -8.97 -17.41
CA LYS A 176 15.49 -9.83 -16.21
C LYS A 176 15.51 -9.07 -14.87
N LEU A 177 15.12 -7.81 -14.89
CA LEU A 177 15.00 -6.98 -13.69
C LEU A 177 13.58 -7.07 -13.10
N PRO A 178 13.42 -6.88 -11.77
CA PRO A 178 12.09 -6.78 -11.17
C PRO A 178 11.35 -5.52 -11.64
N ILE A 179 10.03 -5.52 -11.48
CA ILE A 179 9.14 -4.44 -11.92
C ILE A 179 8.79 -3.52 -10.76
N CYS A 180 8.90 -2.21 -10.98
CA CYS A 180 8.42 -1.16 -10.10
C CYS A 180 7.20 -0.49 -10.74
N MET A 181 6.00 -0.90 -10.31
CA MET A 181 4.75 -0.30 -10.79
C MET A 181 4.58 1.13 -10.27
N ALA A 182 4.34 2.06 -11.17
CA ALA A 182 4.27 3.48 -10.88
C ALA A 182 2.88 3.98 -11.29
N LYS A 183 1.98 4.00 -10.29
CA LYS A 183 0.54 4.27 -10.40
C LYS A 183 0.05 5.11 -9.23
N THR A 184 -1.18 5.60 -9.31
CA THR A 184 -1.84 6.26 -8.16
C THR A 184 -1.86 5.37 -6.92
N GLN A 185 -1.59 5.94 -5.75
CA GLN A 185 -1.66 5.26 -4.46
C GLN A 185 -3.08 5.17 -3.88
N TYR A 186 -4.05 5.89 -4.46
CA TYR A 186 -5.39 6.05 -3.89
C TYR A 186 -6.38 4.93 -4.24
N SER A 187 -6.04 4.09 -5.21
CA SER A 187 -6.87 2.97 -5.68
C SER A 187 -6.01 1.74 -5.88
N LEU A 188 -6.61 0.54 -5.91
CA LEU A 188 -5.96 -0.65 -6.47
C LEU A 188 -5.81 -0.55 -7.99
N SER A 189 -6.74 0.13 -8.67
CA SER A 189 -6.67 0.45 -10.10
C SER A 189 -5.72 1.61 -10.41
N ASP A 190 -5.53 1.97 -11.67
CA ASP A 190 -4.84 3.20 -12.08
C ASP A 190 -5.72 4.46 -12.01
N ASN A 191 -7.02 4.33 -11.69
CA ASN A 191 -7.94 5.44 -11.50
C ASN A 191 -8.11 5.79 -10.00
N PRO A 192 -7.69 6.99 -9.54
CA PRO A 192 -7.76 7.37 -8.14
C PRO A 192 -9.18 7.48 -7.57
N ALA A 193 -10.22 7.60 -8.41
CA ALA A 193 -11.60 7.71 -7.96
C ALA A 193 -12.23 6.37 -7.58
N LEU A 194 -11.64 5.25 -8.02
CA LEU A 194 -12.16 3.91 -7.74
C LEU A 194 -11.66 3.41 -6.37
N LEU A 195 -12.40 3.75 -5.31
CA LEU A 195 -12.08 3.37 -3.93
C LEU A 195 -12.52 1.93 -3.60
N GLY A 196 -12.13 1.43 -2.43
CA GLY A 196 -12.53 0.09 -1.98
C GLY A 196 -11.78 -1.01 -2.70
N ARG A 197 -12.50 -2.03 -3.15
CA ARG A 197 -11.98 -3.17 -3.92
C ARG A 197 -12.59 -3.15 -5.34
N PRO A 198 -12.09 -2.30 -6.26
CA PRO A 198 -12.60 -2.29 -7.62
C PRO A 198 -12.32 -3.63 -8.31
N THR A 199 -13.26 -4.09 -9.13
CA THR A 199 -13.14 -5.28 -9.99
C THR A 199 -13.26 -4.86 -11.46
N ASP A 200 -12.91 -5.76 -12.37
CA ASP A 200 -13.16 -5.64 -13.81
C ASP A 200 -12.56 -4.39 -14.49
N PHE A 201 -11.54 -3.78 -13.87
CA PHE A 201 -10.81 -2.65 -14.44
C PHE A 201 -9.61 -3.14 -15.27
N ASP A 202 -9.25 -2.34 -16.27
CA ASP A 202 -8.06 -2.54 -17.07
C ASP A 202 -6.95 -1.61 -16.58
N LEU A 203 -5.71 -2.11 -16.56
CA LEU A 203 -4.54 -1.31 -16.21
C LEU A 203 -3.86 -0.82 -17.48
N THR A 204 -3.67 0.48 -17.65
CA THR A 204 -2.99 1.02 -18.82
C THR A 204 -1.53 1.33 -18.52
N VAL A 205 -0.58 0.75 -19.24
CA VAL A 205 0.86 1.08 -19.19
C VAL A 205 1.20 2.04 -20.32
N ARG A 206 1.53 3.28 -19.94
CA ARG A 206 1.81 4.40 -20.85
C ARG A 206 3.26 4.47 -21.30
N ASP A 207 4.19 4.09 -20.43
CA ASP A 207 5.62 4.10 -20.72
C ASP A 207 6.35 3.13 -19.80
N VAL A 208 7.53 2.68 -20.21
CA VAL A 208 8.37 1.78 -19.44
C VAL A 208 9.81 2.30 -19.45
N ARG A 209 10.42 2.40 -18.27
CA ARG A 209 11.79 2.93 -18.13
C ARG A 209 12.65 1.96 -17.36
N VAL A 210 13.95 1.95 -17.62
CA VAL A 210 14.91 1.16 -16.85
C VAL A 210 15.68 2.06 -15.90
N SER A 211 15.68 1.72 -14.61
CA SER A 211 16.55 2.31 -13.60
C SER A 211 17.75 1.40 -13.40
N ALA A 212 18.69 1.45 -14.34
CA ALA A 212 19.83 0.52 -14.43
C ALA A 212 20.62 0.40 -13.11
N GLY A 213 21.04 1.53 -12.53
CA GLY A 213 21.81 1.54 -11.29
C GLY A 213 21.03 1.04 -10.07
N ALA A 214 19.71 1.21 -10.07
CA ALA A 214 18.85 0.73 -8.98
C ALA A 214 18.37 -0.72 -9.17
N GLY A 215 18.52 -1.29 -10.37
CA GLY A 215 18.17 -2.67 -10.69
C GLY A 215 16.66 -2.92 -10.82
N PHE A 216 15.89 -2.05 -11.47
CA PHE A 216 14.48 -2.37 -11.76
C PHE A 216 13.94 -1.65 -13.01
N VAL A 217 12.88 -2.21 -13.58
CA VAL A 217 12.10 -1.60 -14.66
C VAL A 217 10.87 -0.90 -14.08
N VAL A 218 10.70 0.37 -14.38
CA VAL A 218 9.57 1.20 -13.95
C VAL A 218 8.47 1.15 -15.00
N ALA A 219 7.27 0.67 -14.64
CA ALA A 219 6.10 0.70 -15.50
C ALA A 219 5.17 1.85 -15.09
N LEU A 220 4.98 2.82 -15.97
CA LEU A 220 4.23 4.05 -15.71
C LEU A 220 2.79 3.88 -16.19
N THR A 221 1.80 4.00 -15.29
CA THR A 221 0.38 3.81 -15.64
C THR A 221 -0.41 5.11 -15.77
N GLY A 222 0.09 6.18 -15.17
CA GLY A 222 -0.51 7.51 -15.22
C GLY A 222 0.55 8.59 -15.20
N GLU A 223 0.12 9.84 -15.08
CA GLU A 223 1.03 10.94 -14.81
C GLU A 223 1.56 10.81 -13.39
N ILE A 224 2.88 10.85 -13.27
CA ILE A 224 3.56 10.81 -11.98
C ILE A 224 4.23 12.15 -11.78
N MET A 225 3.80 12.86 -10.74
CA MET A 225 4.41 14.11 -10.33
C MET A 225 5.81 13.81 -9.76
N THR A 226 6.84 14.08 -10.55
CA THR A 226 8.24 13.94 -10.14
C THR A 226 8.82 15.21 -9.52
N MET A 227 8.15 16.34 -9.70
CA MET A 227 8.53 17.65 -9.17
C MET A 227 7.29 18.38 -8.65
N PRO A 228 6.97 18.28 -7.34
CA PRO A 228 5.82 18.96 -6.77
C PRO A 228 6.03 20.48 -6.75
N GLY A 229 5.00 21.23 -7.10
CA GLY A 229 4.99 22.70 -6.98
C GLY A 229 4.69 23.18 -5.57
N LEU A 230 4.96 24.45 -5.30
CA LEU A 230 4.54 25.11 -4.06
C LEU A 230 3.02 25.41 -4.09
N PRO A 231 2.33 25.39 -2.93
CA PRO A 231 0.94 25.81 -2.84
C PRO A 231 0.82 27.33 -3.02
N LYS A 232 -0.41 27.83 -3.21
CA LYS A 232 -0.71 29.26 -3.34
C LYS A 232 -0.13 30.10 -2.18
N GLU A 233 -0.18 29.56 -0.97
CA GLU A 233 0.43 30.15 0.22
C GLU A 233 1.44 29.16 0.82
N PRO A 234 2.73 29.27 0.45
CA PRO A 234 3.77 28.40 0.97
C PRO A 234 3.94 28.55 2.48
N ALA A 235 4.21 27.45 3.19
CA ALA A 235 4.58 27.49 4.60
C ALA A 235 5.80 28.39 4.85
N ALA A 236 6.70 28.51 3.86
CA ALA A 236 7.86 29.40 3.88
C ALA A 236 7.53 30.86 4.22
N ASN A 237 6.32 31.35 3.92
CA ASN A 237 5.90 32.71 4.29
C ASN A 237 5.69 32.91 5.80
N ARG A 238 5.60 31.81 6.56
CA ARG A 238 5.36 31.79 8.01
C ARG A 238 6.52 31.18 8.80
N ILE A 239 7.57 30.73 8.12
CA ILE A 239 8.76 30.19 8.78
C ILE A 239 9.62 31.36 9.23
N ASP A 240 9.95 31.40 10.53
CA ASP A 240 10.81 32.42 11.12
C ASP A 240 11.67 31.82 12.25
N ILE A 241 12.67 32.58 12.70
CA ILE A 241 13.56 32.23 13.81
C ILE A 241 13.63 33.37 14.84
N ASP A 242 13.24 33.07 16.07
CA ASP A 242 13.32 34.00 17.19
C ASP A 242 14.78 34.22 17.61
N PRO A 243 15.11 35.34 18.32
CA PRO A 243 16.48 35.63 18.76
C PRO A 243 17.14 34.57 19.65
N ASP A 244 16.34 33.71 20.29
CA ASP A 244 16.80 32.59 21.11
C ASP A 244 17.08 31.32 20.29
N GLY A 245 16.87 31.37 18.97
CA GLY A 245 17.03 30.25 18.05
C GLY A 245 15.78 29.39 17.87
N THR A 246 14.65 29.75 18.46
CA THR A 246 13.38 29.01 18.31
C THR A 246 12.82 29.20 16.90
N ILE A 247 12.52 28.10 16.21
CA ILE A 247 11.95 28.12 14.86
C ILE A 247 10.43 28.01 14.95
N THR A 248 9.72 28.92 14.29
CA THR A 248 8.25 28.91 14.19
C THR A 248 7.77 28.63 12.77
N GLY A 249 6.54 28.14 12.62
CA GLY A 249 5.91 27.91 11.30
C GLY A 249 6.41 26.72 10.49
N LEU A 250 7.28 25.87 11.06
CA LEU A 250 7.83 24.68 10.38
C LEU A 250 6.93 23.44 10.46
N PHE A 251 6.13 23.31 11.53
CA PHE A 251 5.20 22.19 11.78
C PHE A 251 3.84 22.70 12.27
#